data_AF-A0A175VS28-F1
#
_entry.id   AF-A0A175VS28-F1
#
_cell.length_a   1.000
_cell.length_b   1.000
_cell.length_c   1.000
_cell.angle_alpha   90.00
_cell.angle_beta   90.00
_cell.angle_gamma   90.00
#
_symmetry.space_group_name_H-M   'P 1'
#
loop_
_entity.id
_entity.type
_entity.pdbx_description
1 polymer ?
#
loop_
_entity_poly.entity_id
_entity_poly.type
_entity_poly.pdbx_seq_one_letter_code
_entity_poly.pdbx_strand_id
1 'polypeptide(L)'
;MDQLDISLSYEEIDAFVANAASNPSIRSLSLRLTQPALTSYQTQDIETSNLQVEQTLLRLSDAIASLEKLQSFSLTVPPNSPAHHFDISRRAIAAIIAALTDSCVNLELDTASLDHAAGFGVPVHLCDTLRNVLPRMRHVRLSLRTMCASLVGTGDAGSFTPISLPNMQMLLVNCRQSWGTAPICAMAAQSASTPAVDSWDSVALGLQELAAADSGRLRPNAELTVLTSTPQSSNDKGAYITLVRAEVTTRTSQAFPVAFVSHRPDAWLMRMGEGREVLSPSTAALVAVAEGETWVKTTSRQVRLPRALAAEWGLETEQLPLEEVGVWRAANPKKMHLLWYNEALSGVRLLDSETRSGDAYLSREPLVEMTLVG
;
A
#
# COMPACT_ATOMS: atom_id res chain seq x y z
N MET A 1 -9.90 26.26 18.02
CA MET A 1 -10.01 25.81 16.62
C MET A 1 -10.23 24.31 16.69
N ASP A 2 -11.38 23.82 16.24
CA ASP A 2 -11.68 22.39 16.29
C ASP A 2 -10.68 21.63 15.40
N GLN A 3 -9.80 20.85 16.02
CA GLN A 3 -8.89 19.95 15.32
C GLN A 3 -9.68 18.73 14.84
N LEU A 4 -10.49 18.94 13.78
CA LEU A 4 -11.27 17.87 13.17
C LEU A 4 -10.37 16.80 12.52
N ASP A 5 -9.14 17.13 12.16
CA ASP A 5 -8.22 16.21 11.49
C ASP A 5 -6.82 16.41 12.05
N ILE A 6 -6.14 15.32 12.37
CA ILE A 6 -4.84 15.34 13.03
C ILE A 6 -3.90 14.39 12.32
N SER A 7 -2.69 14.87 12.02
CA SER A 7 -1.56 14.04 11.62
C SER A 7 -0.52 14.07 12.73
N LEU A 8 -0.14 12.91 13.24
CA LEU A 8 0.87 12.75 14.29
C LEU A 8 2.13 12.10 13.72
N SER A 9 3.31 12.62 14.08
CA SER A 9 4.54 11.82 14.06
C SER A 9 4.59 10.89 15.27
N TYR A 10 5.53 9.95 15.28
CA TYR A 10 5.74 9.04 16.40
C TYR A 10 5.92 9.79 17.74
N GLU A 11 6.70 10.88 17.74
CA GLU A 11 7.05 11.67 18.92
C GLU A 11 5.84 12.40 19.53
N GLU A 12 4.78 12.60 18.76
CA GLU A 12 3.57 13.33 19.17
C GLU A 12 2.51 12.41 19.78
N ILE A 13 2.65 11.09 19.64
CA ILE A 13 1.61 10.11 20.04
C ILE A 13 1.33 10.17 21.54
N ASP A 14 2.35 10.17 22.40
CA ASP A 14 2.12 10.17 23.85
C ASP A 14 1.45 11.47 24.33
N ALA A 15 1.82 12.61 23.74
CA ALA A 15 1.16 13.89 24.01
C ALA A 15 -0.29 13.87 23.54
N PHE A 16 -0.57 13.27 22.39
CA PHE A 16 -1.93 13.06 21.90
C PHE A 16 -2.74 12.17 22.85
N VAL A 17 -2.21 11.02 23.26
CA VAL A 17 -2.88 10.08 24.18
C VAL A 17 -3.26 10.76 25.48
N ALA A 18 -2.37 11.57 26.06
CA ALA A 18 -2.64 12.33 27.28
C ALA A 18 -3.81 13.33 27.13
N ASN A 19 -4.09 13.79 25.90
CA ASN A 19 -5.10 14.80 25.61
C ASN A 19 -6.32 14.26 24.84
N ALA A 20 -6.35 12.98 24.46
CA ALA A 20 -7.35 12.44 23.53
C ALA A 20 -8.78 12.61 24.06
N ALA A 21 -9.00 12.42 25.36
CA ALA A 21 -10.30 12.59 26.02
C ALA A 21 -10.87 14.02 25.88
N SER A 22 -10.04 15.02 25.58
CA SER A 22 -10.46 16.41 25.38
C SER A 22 -10.88 16.74 23.94
N ASN A 23 -10.66 15.82 22.99
CA ASN A 23 -10.90 16.06 21.56
C ASN A 23 -11.87 15.03 20.93
N PRO A 24 -13.12 14.91 21.42
CA PRO A 24 -14.10 13.97 20.86
C PRO A 24 -14.58 14.34 19.45
N SER A 25 -14.14 15.49 18.92
CA SER A 25 -14.53 16.00 17.60
C SER A 25 -13.64 15.53 16.44
N ILE A 26 -12.57 14.79 16.72
CA ILE A 26 -11.65 14.28 15.67
C ILE A 26 -12.41 13.36 14.72
N ARG A 27 -12.34 13.68 13.43
CA ARG A 27 -12.91 12.95 12.30
C ARG A 27 -11.85 12.18 11.51
N SER A 28 -10.61 12.64 11.52
CA SER A 28 -9.51 11.90 10.87
C SER A 28 -8.25 11.89 11.72
N LEU A 29 -7.63 10.71 11.82
CA LEU A 29 -6.36 10.51 12.49
C LEU A 29 -5.37 9.83 11.53
N SER A 30 -4.26 10.48 11.26
CA SER A 30 -3.15 9.93 10.47
C SER A 30 -1.90 9.81 11.32
N LEU A 31 -1.32 8.62 11.38
CA LEU A 31 -0.07 8.34 12.05
C LEU A 31 1.04 8.17 11.02
N ARG A 32 2.14 8.88 11.24
CA ARG A 32 3.37 8.75 10.44
C ARG A 32 4.43 8.16 11.34
N LEU A 33 4.64 6.85 11.22
CA LEU A 33 5.59 6.13 12.05
C LEU A 33 6.99 6.25 11.46
N THR A 34 7.89 6.81 12.26
CA THR A 34 9.31 6.92 11.98
C THR A 34 10.09 6.14 13.04
N GLN A 35 11.26 5.65 12.66
CA GLN A 35 12.16 5.05 13.64
C GLN A 35 12.53 6.09 14.71
N PRO A 36 12.37 5.80 16.01
CA PRO A 36 12.86 6.68 17.05
C PRO A 36 14.38 6.86 16.96
N ALA A 37 14.88 8.00 17.43
CA ALA A 37 16.33 8.21 17.50
C ALA A 37 16.99 7.15 18.38
N LEU A 38 17.93 6.39 17.82
CA LEU A 38 18.71 5.38 18.55
C LEU A 38 19.94 6.01 19.21
N THR A 39 20.24 5.61 20.44
CA THR A 39 21.48 5.95 21.14
C THR A 39 22.69 5.24 20.54
N SER A 40 22.51 4.00 20.10
CA SER A 40 23.48 3.22 19.34
C SER A 40 22.77 2.20 18.44
N TYR A 41 23.51 1.59 17.51
CA TYR A 41 23.01 0.50 16.65
C TYR A 41 23.25 -0.89 17.26
N GLN A 42 23.40 -0.98 18.58
CA GLN A 42 23.48 -2.27 19.27
C GLN A 42 22.10 -2.93 19.30
N THR A 43 22.06 -4.26 19.23
CA THR A 43 20.82 -5.05 19.22
C THR A 43 19.88 -4.69 20.38
N GLN A 44 20.44 -4.48 21.58
CA GLN A 44 19.65 -4.13 22.77
C GLN A 44 18.95 -2.76 22.64
N ASP A 45 19.60 -1.76 22.06
CA ASP A 45 19.02 -0.42 21.85
C ASP A 45 17.91 -0.48 20.80
N ILE A 46 18.11 -1.27 19.74
CA ILE A 46 17.12 -1.54 18.70
C ILE A 46 15.88 -2.23 19.29
N GLU A 47 16.07 -3.30 20.06
CA GLU A 47 14.98 -4.02 20.72
C GLU A 47 14.21 -3.13 21.70
N THR A 48 14.93 -2.33 22.49
CA THR A 48 14.32 -1.37 23.44
C THR A 48 13.49 -0.33 22.69
N SER A 49 14.01 0.20 21.59
CA SER A 49 13.31 1.18 20.73
C SER A 49 12.03 0.59 20.12
N ASN A 50 12.11 -0.61 19.54
CA ASN A 50 10.95 -1.29 18.96
C ASN A 50 9.89 -1.62 20.03
N LEU A 51 10.31 -2.04 21.23
CA LEU A 51 9.40 -2.27 22.36
C LEU A 51 8.71 -0.97 22.80
N GLN A 52 9.43 0.15 22.84
CA GLN A 52 8.85 1.45 23.16
C GLN A 52 7.79 1.85 22.14
N VAL A 53 8.07 1.67 20.84
CA VAL A 53 7.12 1.93 19.76
C VAL A 53 5.86 1.09 19.93
N GLU A 54 6.01 -0.21 20.20
CA GLU A 54 4.88 -1.09 20.48
C GLU A 54 4.04 -0.57 21.65
N GLN A 55 4.66 -0.24 22.78
CA GLN A 55 3.94 0.24 23.97
C GLN A 55 3.21 1.55 23.72
N THR A 56 3.82 2.48 22.98
CA THR A 56 3.18 3.75 22.59
C THR A 56 1.95 3.51 21.70
N LEU A 57 2.04 2.60 20.72
CA LEU A 57 0.92 2.23 19.87
C LEU A 57 -0.21 1.51 20.63
N LEU A 58 0.13 0.69 21.64
CA LEU A 58 -0.88 0.06 22.50
C LEU A 58 -1.61 1.10 23.38
N ARG A 59 -0.92 2.11 23.91
CA ARG A 59 -1.60 3.23 24.59
C ARG A 59 -2.49 4.03 23.66
N LEU A 60 -2.07 4.18 22.40
CA LEU A 60 -2.87 4.85 21.39
C LEU A 60 -4.18 4.13 21.07
N SER A 61 -4.23 2.78 21.13
CA SER A 61 -5.49 2.08 20.93
C SER A 61 -6.56 2.46 21.97
N ASP A 62 -6.18 2.69 23.22
CA ASP A 62 -7.13 3.14 24.26
C ASP A 62 -7.69 4.54 23.94
N ALA A 63 -6.84 5.44 23.46
CA ALA A 63 -7.26 6.77 23.02
C ALA A 63 -8.21 6.70 21.80
N ILE A 64 -7.89 5.87 20.80
CA ILE A 64 -8.70 5.70 19.58
C ILE A 64 -10.11 5.21 19.92
N ALA A 65 -10.27 4.32 20.90
CA ALA A 65 -11.57 3.81 21.32
C ALA A 65 -12.52 4.91 21.84
N SER A 66 -11.99 6.06 22.27
CA SER A 66 -12.78 7.22 22.71
C SER A 66 -13.18 8.18 21.58
N LEU A 67 -12.67 7.98 20.35
CA LEU A 67 -12.92 8.89 19.22
C LEU A 67 -14.20 8.50 18.47
N GLU A 68 -15.36 8.73 19.09
CA GLU A 68 -16.69 8.34 18.56
C GLU A 68 -17.07 8.99 17.21
N LYS A 69 -16.35 10.04 16.80
CA LYS A 69 -16.55 10.75 15.53
C LYS A 69 -15.46 10.44 14.50
N LEU A 70 -14.51 9.56 14.80
CA LEU A 70 -13.43 9.19 13.89
C LEU A 70 -14.04 8.51 12.66
N GLN A 71 -13.87 9.11 11.48
CA GLN A 71 -14.37 8.61 10.19
C GLN A 71 -13.27 7.98 9.34
N SER A 72 -12.01 8.40 9.52
CA SER A 72 -10.87 7.90 8.77
C SER A 72 -9.66 7.70 9.68
N PHE A 73 -9.00 6.55 9.53
CA PHE A 73 -7.75 6.25 10.18
C PHE A 73 -6.69 5.88 9.14
N SER A 74 -5.48 6.40 9.30
CA SER A 74 -4.33 6.05 8.48
C SER A 74 -3.11 5.82 9.35
N LEU A 75 -2.38 4.74 9.09
CA LEU A 75 -1.05 4.49 9.63
C LEU A 75 -0.11 4.30 8.44
N THR A 76 0.90 5.16 8.34
CA THR A 76 1.87 5.15 7.22
C THR A 76 3.30 5.21 7.74
N VAL A 77 4.23 4.63 6.99
CA VAL A 77 5.67 4.83 7.17
C VAL A 77 6.17 5.76 6.06
N PRO A 78 6.81 6.89 6.39
CA PRO A 78 7.39 7.77 5.39
C PRO A 78 8.48 7.05 4.56
N PRO A 79 8.57 7.30 3.24
CA PRO A 79 9.52 6.58 2.36
C PRO A 79 11.00 6.79 2.74
N ASN A 80 11.31 7.87 3.47
CA ASN A 80 12.67 8.21 3.89
C ASN A 80 12.98 7.79 5.33
N SER A 81 12.10 7.02 5.99
CA SER A 81 12.41 6.52 7.33
C SER A 81 13.56 5.53 7.24
N PRO A 82 14.68 5.72 7.97
CA PRO A 82 15.69 4.67 8.09
C PRO A 82 15.00 3.45 8.69
N ALA A 83 14.92 2.37 7.92
CA ALA A 83 13.99 1.28 8.19
C ALA A 83 14.70 -0.05 8.53
N HIS A 84 16.04 -0.11 8.44
CA HIS A 84 16.76 -1.39 8.55
C HIS A 84 16.63 -2.07 9.92
N HIS A 85 16.27 -1.32 10.95
CA HIS A 85 16.14 -1.82 12.32
C HIS A 85 14.84 -1.38 13.00
N PHE A 86 13.87 -0.90 12.22
CA PHE A 86 12.60 -0.41 12.72
C PHE A 86 11.50 -1.43 12.45
N ASP A 87 10.94 -1.99 13.51
CA ASP A 87 9.87 -2.97 13.43
C ASP A 87 8.59 -2.38 14.03
N ILE A 88 7.48 -2.53 13.31
CA ILE A 88 6.14 -2.18 13.79
C ILE A 88 5.46 -3.45 14.28
N SER A 89 5.16 -3.50 15.58
CA SER A 89 4.53 -4.68 16.18
C SER A 89 3.15 -4.95 15.59
N ARG A 90 2.97 -6.14 14.99
CA ARG A 90 1.66 -6.61 14.51
C ARG A 90 0.61 -6.69 15.61
N ARG A 91 1.04 -6.96 16.85
CA ARG A 91 0.14 -6.95 18.01
C ARG A 91 -0.44 -5.56 18.24
N ALA A 92 0.39 -4.52 18.18
CA ALA A 92 -0.07 -3.15 18.34
C ALA A 92 -0.98 -2.70 17.19
N ILE A 93 -0.64 -3.05 15.94
CA ILE A 93 -1.52 -2.79 14.78
C ILE A 93 -2.89 -3.45 15.00
N ALA A 94 -2.93 -4.71 15.44
CA ALA A 94 -4.18 -5.40 15.70
C ALA A 94 -5.00 -4.76 16.82
N ALA A 95 -4.35 -4.30 17.90
CA ALA A 95 -5.02 -3.58 18.98
C ALA A 95 -5.63 -2.26 18.49
N ILE A 96 -4.91 -1.50 17.66
CA ILE A 96 -5.42 -0.28 17.03
C ILE A 96 -6.65 -0.60 16.16
N ILE A 97 -6.58 -1.62 15.30
CA ILE A 97 -7.71 -2.01 14.43
C ILE A 97 -8.93 -2.39 15.27
N ALA A 98 -8.73 -3.16 16.34
CA ALA A 98 -9.81 -3.57 17.25
C ALA A 98 -10.42 -2.40 18.01
N ALA A 99 -9.65 -1.33 18.25
CA ALA A 99 -10.12 -0.13 18.92
C ALA A 99 -10.82 0.89 18.01
N LEU A 100 -10.77 0.73 16.69
CA LEU A 100 -11.46 1.64 15.76
C LEU A 100 -12.96 1.66 16.07
N THR A 101 -13.49 2.84 16.37
CA THR A 101 -14.93 3.06 16.64
C THR A 101 -15.78 2.82 15.40
N ASP A 102 -17.07 2.48 15.56
CA ASP A 102 -17.99 2.16 14.46
C ASP A 102 -18.13 3.28 13.40
N SER A 103 -17.91 4.53 13.81
CA SER A 103 -17.88 5.68 12.90
C SER A 103 -16.73 5.61 11.89
N CYS A 104 -15.66 4.88 12.20
CA CYS A 104 -14.46 4.79 11.37
C CYS A 104 -14.71 3.83 10.23
N VAL A 105 -14.93 4.38 9.04
CA VAL A 105 -15.30 3.64 7.83
C VAL A 105 -14.25 3.75 6.73
N ASN A 106 -13.13 4.43 6.97
CA ASN A 106 -12.02 4.52 6.02
C ASN A 106 -10.72 4.14 6.73
N LEU A 107 -9.95 3.24 6.12
CA LEU A 107 -8.76 2.66 6.72
C LEU A 107 -7.60 2.61 5.73
N GLU A 108 -6.47 3.21 6.09
CA GLU A 108 -5.19 2.99 5.43
C GLU A 108 -4.18 2.37 6.39
N LEU A 109 -3.55 1.28 5.99
CA LEU A 109 -2.41 0.69 6.68
C LEU A 109 -1.27 0.49 5.66
N ASP A 110 -0.27 1.36 5.71
CA ASP A 110 0.94 1.27 4.90
C ASP A 110 2.17 1.18 5.79
N THR A 111 2.58 -0.05 6.04
CA THR A 111 3.67 -0.36 6.97
C THR A 111 5.04 -0.34 6.30
N ALA A 112 5.10 -0.09 4.98
CA ALA A 112 6.31 -0.26 4.17
C ALA A 112 6.99 -1.64 4.38
N SER A 113 6.20 -2.68 4.66
CA SER A 113 6.67 -4.03 5.02
C SER A 113 7.49 -4.12 6.32
N LEU A 114 7.37 -3.15 7.22
CA LEU A 114 8.04 -3.12 8.53
C LEU A 114 7.16 -3.73 9.64
N ASP A 115 5.98 -4.26 9.33
CA ASP A 115 5.18 -4.99 10.31
C ASP A 115 5.74 -6.40 10.55
N HIS A 116 6.49 -6.54 11.63
CA HIS A 116 7.15 -7.80 11.99
C HIS A 116 6.37 -8.53 13.08
N ALA A 117 6.47 -9.86 13.09
CA ALA A 117 5.98 -10.68 14.19
C ALA A 117 6.91 -10.61 15.43
N ALA A 118 8.00 -9.82 15.37
CA ALA A 118 9.01 -9.75 16.42
C ALA A 118 8.39 -9.22 17.72
N GLY A 119 8.48 -10.05 18.76
CA GLY A 119 7.92 -9.83 20.09
C GLY A 119 7.67 -11.19 20.77
N PHE A 120 7.81 -11.28 22.10
CA PHE A 120 7.63 -12.51 22.89
C PHE A 120 6.15 -12.99 22.99
N GLY A 121 5.30 -12.58 22.05
CA GLY A 121 3.85 -12.77 22.11
C GLY A 121 3.32 -13.91 21.23
N VAL A 122 2.03 -14.18 21.39
CA VAL A 122 1.27 -15.06 20.49
C VAL A 122 1.29 -14.44 19.08
N PRO A 123 1.68 -15.19 18.03
CA PRO A 123 1.67 -14.69 16.65
C PRO A 123 0.28 -14.17 16.27
N VAL A 124 0.23 -12.92 15.82
CA VAL A 124 -1.02 -12.28 15.37
C VAL A 124 -1.13 -12.33 13.86
N HIS A 125 -2.24 -12.84 13.36
CA HIS A 125 -2.57 -12.85 11.95
C HIS A 125 -3.42 -11.62 11.60
N LEU A 126 -2.78 -10.55 11.12
CA LEU A 126 -3.46 -9.28 10.82
C LEU A 126 -4.63 -9.41 9.84
N CYS A 127 -4.57 -10.37 8.91
CA CYS A 127 -5.67 -10.63 7.99
C CYS A 127 -6.97 -11.01 8.71
N ASP A 128 -6.89 -11.78 9.81
CA ASP A 128 -8.08 -12.14 10.59
C ASP A 128 -8.65 -10.94 11.34
N THR A 129 -7.77 -10.10 11.92
CA THR A 129 -8.20 -8.86 12.59
C THR A 129 -8.87 -7.90 11.59
N LEU A 130 -8.27 -7.74 10.41
CA LEU A 130 -8.82 -6.91 9.34
C LEU A 130 -10.16 -7.45 8.85
N ARG A 131 -10.29 -8.76 8.61
CA ARG A 131 -11.53 -9.41 8.19
C ARG A 131 -12.72 -9.03 9.07
N ASN A 132 -12.51 -8.84 10.38
CA ASN A 132 -13.56 -8.46 11.32
C ASN A 132 -14.07 -7.02 11.15
N VAL A 133 -13.22 -6.10 10.67
CA VAL A 133 -13.60 -4.68 10.50
C VAL A 133 -14.00 -4.34 9.06
N LEU A 134 -13.53 -5.09 8.05
CA LEU A 134 -13.83 -4.81 6.64
C LEU A 134 -15.33 -4.68 6.29
N PRO A 135 -16.28 -5.45 6.87
CA PRO A 135 -17.71 -5.34 6.51
C PRO A 135 -18.33 -3.95 6.67
N ARG A 136 -17.81 -3.13 7.60
CA ARG A 136 -18.28 -1.75 7.84
C ARG A 136 -17.47 -0.68 7.09
N MET A 137 -16.35 -1.05 6.48
CA MET A 137 -15.49 -0.10 5.78
C MET A 137 -16.04 0.28 4.39
N ARG A 138 -15.66 1.47 3.93
CA ARG A 138 -15.99 2.04 2.61
C ARG A 138 -14.75 2.16 1.72
N HIS A 139 -13.68 2.75 2.23
CA HIS A 139 -12.41 2.91 1.51
C HIS A 139 -11.30 2.27 2.33
N VAL A 140 -10.63 1.28 1.76
CA VAL A 140 -9.56 0.55 2.44
C VAL A 140 -8.34 0.45 1.55
N ARG A 141 -7.17 0.82 2.08
CA ARG A 141 -5.87 0.61 1.45
C ARG A 141 -4.94 -0.16 2.39
N LEU A 142 -4.44 -1.30 1.94
CA LEU A 142 -3.57 -2.18 2.73
C LEU A 142 -2.26 -2.41 2.00
N SER A 143 -1.15 -2.19 2.70
CA SER A 143 0.23 -2.42 2.27
C SER A 143 0.99 -2.96 3.50
N LEU A 144 0.95 -4.29 3.65
CA LEU A 144 1.50 -5.04 4.77
C LEU A 144 2.56 -6.03 4.29
N ARG A 145 3.50 -6.39 5.18
CA ARG A 145 4.59 -7.34 4.90
C ARG A 145 4.12 -8.73 4.53
N THR A 146 3.04 -9.21 5.14
CA THR A 146 2.42 -10.49 4.73
C THR A 146 0.92 -10.35 4.68
N MET A 147 0.30 -10.88 3.63
CA MET A 147 -1.16 -10.94 3.49
C MET A 147 -1.57 -12.28 2.87
N CYS A 148 -2.84 -12.65 3.01
CA CYS A 148 -3.40 -13.85 2.39
C CYS A 148 -4.93 -13.72 2.19
N ALA A 149 -5.53 -14.72 1.55
CA ALA A 149 -6.96 -14.81 1.27
C ALA A 149 -7.86 -14.67 2.52
N SER A 150 -7.35 -15.01 3.72
CA SER A 150 -8.08 -14.85 4.98
C SER A 150 -8.51 -13.42 5.26
N LEU A 151 -7.95 -12.44 4.56
CA LEU A 151 -8.39 -11.05 4.59
C LEU A 151 -9.88 -10.92 4.23
N VAL A 152 -10.36 -11.69 3.24
CA VAL A 152 -11.69 -11.53 2.65
C VAL A 152 -12.55 -12.80 2.72
N GLY A 153 -12.14 -13.77 3.52
CA GLY A 153 -12.91 -14.99 3.73
C GLY A 153 -12.28 -15.91 4.76
N THR A 154 -12.90 -17.07 4.92
CA THR A 154 -12.40 -18.17 5.76
C THR A 154 -12.30 -19.41 4.89
N GLY A 155 -11.14 -20.06 4.91
CA GLY A 155 -10.93 -21.34 4.23
C GLY A 155 -10.89 -22.50 5.21
N ASP A 156 -11.52 -23.62 4.85
CA ASP A 156 -11.28 -24.93 5.46
C ASP A 156 -10.65 -25.88 4.42
N ALA A 157 -10.54 -27.18 4.73
CA ALA A 157 -9.89 -28.16 3.87
C ALA A 157 -10.71 -28.44 2.58
N GLY A 158 -10.73 -27.47 1.67
CA GLY A 158 -11.32 -27.56 0.34
C GLY A 158 -12.41 -26.53 0.03
N SER A 159 -12.86 -25.72 0.99
CA SER A 159 -13.83 -24.65 0.73
C SER A 159 -13.30 -23.28 1.17
N PHE A 160 -13.71 -22.24 0.44
CA PHE A 160 -13.47 -20.85 0.80
C PHE A 160 -14.82 -20.14 0.90
N THR A 161 -15.11 -19.56 2.06
CA THR A 161 -16.33 -18.78 2.29
C THR A 161 -15.97 -17.29 2.37
N PRO A 162 -16.25 -16.49 1.33
CA PRO A 162 -15.98 -15.06 1.35
C PRO A 162 -16.87 -14.33 2.36
N ILE A 163 -16.36 -13.29 2.99
CA ILE A 163 -17.15 -12.43 3.90
C ILE A 163 -18.10 -11.51 3.11
N SER A 164 -19.01 -10.85 3.81
CA SER A 164 -19.85 -9.78 3.25
C SER A 164 -19.20 -8.42 3.48
N LEU A 165 -19.05 -7.64 2.41
CA LEU A 165 -18.56 -6.27 2.34
C LEU A 165 -19.63 -5.32 1.76
N PRO A 166 -20.79 -5.15 2.43
CA PRO A 166 -21.94 -4.43 1.86
C PRO A 166 -21.70 -2.92 1.71
N ASN A 167 -20.74 -2.37 2.46
CA ASN A 167 -20.43 -0.94 2.46
C ASN A 167 -19.21 -0.58 1.61
N MET A 168 -18.45 -1.58 1.15
CA MET A 168 -17.16 -1.36 0.49
C MET A 168 -17.35 -0.65 -0.84
N GLN A 169 -16.72 0.50 -1.00
CA GLN A 169 -16.66 1.23 -2.27
C GLN A 169 -15.33 0.95 -2.97
N MET A 170 -14.22 0.90 -2.21
CA MET A 170 -12.91 0.59 -2.75
C MET A 170 -12.08 -0.18 -1.72
N LEU A 171 -11.55 -1.32 -2.13
CA LEU A 171 -10.55 -2.11 -1.43
C LEU A 171 -9.32 -2.24 -2.32
N LEU A 172 -8.24 -1.58 -1.93
CA LEU A 172 -6.93 -1.68 -2.58
C LEU A 172 -5.98 -2.48 -1.69
N VAL A 173 -5.46 -3.59 -2.21
CA VAL A 173 -4.46 -4.42 -1.53
C VAL A 173 -3.15 -4.41 -2.31
N ASN A 174 -2.18 -3.65 -1.81
CA ASN A 174 -0.85 -3.57 -2.37
C ASN A 174 0.04 -4.67 -1.77
N CYS A 175 0.21 -5.75 -2.52
CA CYS A 175 1.01 -6.93 -2.20
C CYS A 175 2.51 -6.74 -2.51
N ARG A 176 2.99 -5.51 -2.69
CA ARG A 176 4.39 -5.24 -3.01
C ARG A 176 5.27 -5.29 -1.75
N GLN A 177 6.47 -5.83 -1.91
CA GLN A 177 7.58 -5.65 -0.98
C GLN A 177 8.81 -5.16 -1.76
N SER A 178 9.19 -3.89 -1.58
CA SER A 178 10.21 -3.22 -2.41
C SER A 178 9.85 -3.31 -3.90
N TRP A 179 10.67 -3.95 -4.75
CA TRP A 179 10.37 -4.25 -6.15
C TRP A 179 9.97 -5.70 -6.40
N GLY A 180 9.54 -6.43 -5.38
CA GLY A 180 8.99 -7.78 -5.49
C GLY A 180 7.60 -7.92 -4.85
N THR A 181 7.16 -9.16 -4.69
CA THR A 181 5.88 -9.50 -4.05
C THR A 181 6.11 -9.87 -2.59
N ALA A 182 5.23 -9.39 -1.71
CA ALA A 182 5.25 -9.70 -0.29
C ALA A 182 4.93 -11.18 -0.03
N PRO A 183 5.55 -11.83 0.97
CA PRO A 183 5.27 -13.21 1.32
C PRO A 183 3.83 -13.43 1.81
N ILE A 184 3.33 -14.65 1.66
CA ILE A 184 2.06 -15.07 2.27
C ILE A 184 2.19 -15.16 3.80
N CYS A 185 1.09 -15.00 4.53
CA CYS A 185 1.04 -15.25 5.96
C CYS A 185 1.45 -16.69 6.32
N ALA A 186 2.36 -16.86 7.30
CA ALA A 186 2.87 -18.17 7.71
C ALA A 186 1.79 -19.16 8.20
N MET A 187 0.70 -18.66 8.77
CA MET A 187 -0.44 -19.48 9.21
C MET A 187 -1.28 -20.00 8.03
N ALA A 188 -1.41 -19.23 6.95
CA ALA A 188 -2.15 -19.63 5.76
C ALA A 188 -1.39 -20.67 4.92
N ALA A 189 -0.06 -20.61 4.92
CA ALA A 189 0.79 -21.60 4.23
C ALA A 189 0.60 -23.04 4.74
N GLN A 190 0.03 -23.22 5.94
CA GLN A 190 -0.22 -24.54 6.53
C GLN A 190 -1.60 -25.12 6.20
N SER A 191 -2.57 -24.28 5.81
CA SER A 191 -3.96 -24.70 5.65
C SER A 191 -4.41 -24.85 4.19
N ALA A 192 -3.70 -24.24 3.23
CA ALA A 192 -4.16 -24.21 1.85
C ALA A 192 -3.94 -25.55 1.12
N SER A 193 -4.99 -26.06 0.49
CA SER A 193 -4.94 -27.22 -0.42
C SER A 193 -4.20 -26.92 -1.73
N THR A 194 -4.09 -25.64 -2.09
CA THR A 194 -3.32 -25.13 -3.23
C THR A 194 -2.19 -24.26 -2.71
N PRO A 195 -0.92 -24.53 -3.07
CA PRO A 195 0.20 -23.73 -2.60
C PRO A 195 0.19 -22.37 -3.34
N ALA A 196 -0.54 -21.39 -2.79
CA ALA A 196 -0.29 -20.00 -3.13
C ALA A 196 1.18 -19.67 -2.79
N VAL A 197 1.92 -19.14 -3.75
CA VAL A 197 3.38 -18.96 -3.61
C VAL A 197 3.68 -17.73 -2.75
N ASP A 198 2.82 -16.72 -2.82
CA ASP A 198 3.01 -15.44 -2.12
C ASP A 198 1.67 -14.74 -1.82
N SER A 199 1.75 -13.50 -1.32
CA SER A 199 0.56 -12.71 -0.98
C SER A 199 -0.28 -12.31 -2.19
N TRP A 200 0.32 -12.10 -3.37
CA TRP A 200 -0.43 -11.75 -4.58
C TRP A 200 -1.35 -12.90 -4.97
N ASP A 201 -0.80 -14.11 -5.12
CA ASP A 201 -1.58 -15.27 -5.54
C ASP A 201 -2.73 -15.54 -4.55
N SER A 202 -2.44 -15.45 -3.24
CA SER A 202 -3.41 -15.70 -2.18
C SER A 202 -4.50 -14.63 -2.10
N VAL A 203 -4.13 -13.35 -2.10
CA VAL A 203 -5.10 -12.25 -2.01
C VAL A 203 -5.94 -12.15 -3.28
N ALA A 204 -5.33 -12.27 -4.46
CA ALA A 204 -6.06 -12.22 -5.73
C ALA A 204 -7.12 -13.32 -5.81
N LEU A 205 -6.78 -14.56 -5.42
CA LEU A 205 -7.74 -15.66 -5.34
C LEU A 205 -8.89 -15.36 -4.37
N GLY A 206 -8.59 -14.89 -3.16
CA GLY A 206 -9.63 -14.53 -2.18
C GLY A 206 -10.57 -13.43 -2.69
N LEU A 207 -10.03 -12.43 -3.40
CA LEU A 207 -10.81 -11.36 -4.00
C LEU A 207 -11.64 -11.86 -5.20
N GLN A 208 -11.13 -12.81 -5.99
CA GLN A 208 -11.89 -13.44 -7.07
C GLN A 208 -13.11 -14.19 -6.53
N GLU A 209 -12.93 -14.99 -5.50
CA GLU A 209 -14.02 -15.72 -4.83
C GLU A 209 -15.05 -14.76 -4.22
N LEU A 210 -14.59 -13.67 -3.59
CA LEU A 210 -15.47 -12.62 -3.08
C LEU A 210 -16.29 -11.96 -4.21
N ALA A 211 -15.65 -11.63 -5.33
CA ALA A 211 -16.32 -11.02 -6.48
C ALA A 211 -17.28 -11.98 -7.20
N ALA A 212 -17.04 -13.28 -7.14
CA ALA A 212 -17.87 -14.31 -7.75
C ALA A 212 -19.06 -14.74 -6.88
N ALA A 213 -19.03 -14.44 -5.58
CA ALA A 213 -20.07 -14.82 -4.64
C ALA A 213 -21.39 -14.05 -4.87
N ASP A 214 -22.48 -14.58 -4.30
CA ASP A 214 -23.85 -14.10 -4.51
C ASP A 214 -24.03 -12.57 -4.45
N SER A 215 -24.91 -12.07 -5.32
CA SER A 215 -25.33 -10.67 -5.40
C SER A 215 -25.90 -10.20 -4.07
N GLY A 216 -25.09 -9.54 -3.26
CA GLY A 216 -25.47 -9.09 -1.92
C GLY A 216 -24.31 -9.10 -0.94
N ARG A 217 -23.23 -9.84 -1.22
CA ARG A 217 -22.00 -9.78 -0.40
C ARG A 217 -21.19 -8.53 -0.67
N LEU A 218 -21.19 -8.02 -1.89
CA LEU A 218 -20.43 -6.83 -2.26
C LEU A 218 -21.37 -5.69 -2.63
N ARG A 219 -21.01 -4.45 -2.26
CA ARG A 219 -21.71 -3.26 -2.74
C ARG A 219 -21.71 -3.22 -4.27
N PRO A 220 -22.82 -2.82 -4.92
CA PRO A 220 -22.80 -2.57 -6.36
C PRO A 220 -21.71 -1.54 -6.73
N ASN A 221 -20.95 -1.84 -7.78
CA ASN A 221 -19.83 -1.05 -8.27
C ASN A 221 -18.66 -0.89 -7.28
N ALA A 222 -18.50 -1.79 -6.31
CA ALA A 222 -17.28 -1.80 -5.50
C ALA A 222 -16.05 -2.08 -6.37
N GLU A 223 -14.96 -1.38 -6.08
CA GLU A 223 -13.68 -1.55 -6.72
C GLU A 223 -12.80 -2.47 -5.85
N LEU A 224 -12.47 -3.65 -6.37
CA LEU A 224 -11.54 -4.57 -5.73
C LEU A 224 -10.25 -4.58 -6.53
N THR A 225 -9.22 -3.94 -5.98
CA THR A 225 -7.92 -3.77 -6.65
C THR A 225 -6.83 -4.50 -5.88
N VAL A 226 -5.99 -5.23 -6.59
CA VAL A 226 -4.74 -5.79 -6.06
C VAL A 226 -3.57 -5.23 -6.87
N LEU A 227 -2.50 -4.85 -6.18
CA LEU A 227 -1.28 -4.32 -6.80
C LEU A 227 -0.07 -5.17 -6.39
N THR A 228 0.84 -5.42 -7.33
CA THR A 228 2.15 -6.02 -7.05
C THR A 228 3.23 -5.36 -7.90
N SER A 229 4.47 -5.77 -7.71
CA SER A 229 5.53 -5.58 -8.68
C SER A 229 6.28 -6.87 -8.97
N THR A 230 6.85 -6.92 -10.17
CA THR A 230 7.88 -7.89 -10.50
C THR A 230 9.23 -7.22 -10.63
N PRO A 231 10.29 -7.84 -10.07
CA PRO A 231 11.63 -7.28 -10.13
C PRO A 231 12.16 -7.38 -11.56
N GLN A 232 13.11 -6.50 -11.89
CA GLN A 232 13.90 -6.65 -13.11
C GLN A 232 14.65 -7.98 -13.08
N SER A 233 14.58 -8.72 -14.18
CA SER A 233 15.33 -9.97 -14.33
C SER A 233 16.83 -9.69 -14.30
N SER A 234 17.58 -10.41 -13.47
CA SER A 234 19.04 -10.32 -13.49
C SER A 234 19.64 -10.91 -14.77
N ASN A 235 18.90 -11.79 -15.44
CA ASN A 235 19.36 -12.52 -16.62
C ASN A 235 18.92 -11.85 -17.93
N ASP A 236 17.90 -11.00 -17.88
CA ASP A 236 17.36 -10.29 -19.04
C ASP A 236 17.25 -8.80 -18.73
N LYS A 237 18.20 -8.03 -19.26
CA LYS A 237 18.22 -6.56 -19.09
C LYS A 237 17.09 -5.87 -19.85
N GLY A 238 16.48 -6.54 -20.83
CA GLY A 238 15.31 -6.07 -21.55
C GLY A 238 14.02 -6.22 -20.74
N ALA A 239 14.01 -7.05 -19.68
CA ALA A 239 12.88 -7.17 -18.77
C ALA A 239 12.93 -6.09 -17.68
N TYR A 240 11.91 -5.25 -17.61
CA TYR A 240 11.85 -4.13 -16.69
C TYR A 240 11.10 -4.48 -15.40
N ILE A 241 11.40 -3.72 -14.34
CA ILE A 241 10.54 -3.69 -13.17
C ILE A 241 9.14 -3.33 -13.65
N THR A 242 8.13 -4.09 -13.24
CA THR A 242 6.77 -3.86 -13.69
C THR A 242 5.85 -3.75 -12.49
N LEU A 243 5.12 -2.64 -12.37
CA LEU A 243 4.01 -2.50 -11.44
C LEU A 243 2.75 -3.03 -12.12
N VAL A 244 2.07 -3.99 -11.50
CA VAL A 244 0.82 -4.55 -12.03
C VAL A 244 -0.31 -4.19 -11.09
N ARG A 245 -1.29 -3.42 -11.58
CA ARG A 245 -2.55 -3.12 -10.90
C ARG A 245 -3.64 -3.95 -11.56
N ALA A 246 -4.22 -4.91 -10.85
CA ALA A 246 -5.35 -5.70 -11.33
C ALA A 246 -6.65 -5.29 -10.64
N GLU A 247 -7.68 -5.03 -11.43
CA GLU A 247 -9.05 -4.79 -11.00
C GLU A 247 -9.84 -6.09 -11.10
N VAL A 248 -10.12 -6.69 -9.95
CA VAL A 248 -10.69 -8.04 -9.85
C VAL A 248 -12.14 -8.08 -10.34
N THR A 249 -12.90 -7.01 -10.11
CA THR A 249 -14.32 -6.94 -10.52
C THR A 249 -14.49 -6.84 -12.02
N THR A 250 -13.58 -6.15 -12.73
CA THR A 250 -13.60 -6.01 -14.19
C THR A 250 -12.76 -7.06 -14.90
N ARG A 251 -11.93 -7.83 -14.15
CA ARG A 251 -10.96 -8.80 -14.68
C ARG A 251 -10.01 -8.18 -15.71
N THR A 252 -9.52 -6.99 -15.40
CA THR A 252 -8.51 -6.29 -16.18
C THR A 252 -7.33 -5.93 -15.30
N SER A 253 -6.17 -5.70 -15.91
CA SER A 253 -5.04 -5.10 -15.21
C SER A 253 -4.29 -4.14 -16.10
N GLN A 254 -3.62 -3.18 -15.47
CA GLN A 254 -2.63 -2.32 -16.11
C GLN A 254 -1.25 -2.69 -15.58
N ALA A 255 -0.34 -3.00 -16.49
CA ALA A 255 1.07 -3.24 -16.21
C ALA A 255 1.87 -2.00 -16.64
N PHE A 256 2.63 -1.43 -15.72
CA PHE A 256 3.43 -0.23 -15.92
C PHE A 256 4.91 -0.57 -15.79
N PRO A 257 5.71 -0.39 -16.85
CA PRO A 257 7.15 -0.59 -16.74
C PRO A 257 7.76 0.59 -16.00
N VAL A 258 8.67 0.28 -15.09
CA VAL A 258 9.43 1.22 -14.28
C VAL A 258 10.91 1.06 -14.58
N ALA A 259 11.58 2.16 -14.88
CA ALA A 259 13.00 2.22 -15.18
C ALA A 259 13.72 3.19 -14.26
N PHE A 260 14.90 2.81 -13.78
CA PHE A 260 15.77 3.72 -13.06
C PHE A 260 16.62 4.54 -14.03
N VAL A 261 16.43 5.87 -14.05
CA VAL A 261 17.03 6.76 -15.06
C VAL A 261 18.41 7.27 -14.64
N SER A 262 18.57 7.70 -13.39
CA SER A 262 19.79 8.35 -12.90
C SER A 262 19.82 8.35 -11.36
N HIS A 263 21.03 8.34 -10.78
CA HIS A 263 21.27 8.49 -9.33
C HIS A 263 21.38 9.95 -8.84
N ARG A 264 21.66 10.89 -9.74
CA ARG A 264 21.89 12.31 -9.37
C ARG A 264 21.37 13.26 -10.47
N PRO A 265 20.16 13.84 -10.29
CA PRO A 265 19.19 13.49 -9.23
C PRO A 265 18.72 12.04 -9.39
N ASP A 266 18.29 11.42 -8.29
CA ASP A 266 17.54 10.16 -8.34
C ASP A 266 16.30 10.39 -9.20
N ALA A 267 16.09 9.54 -10.20
CA ALA A 267 14.96 9.66 -11.11
C ALA A 267 14.50 8.28 -11.57
N TRP A 268 13.21 8.02 -11.40
CA TRP A 268 12.54 6.82 -11.85
C TRP A 268 11.49 7.19 -12.88
N LEU A 269 11.51 6.51 -14.02
CA LEU A 269 10.54 6.64 -15.11
C LEU A 269 9.48 5.56 -14.98
N MET A 270 8.22 5.95 -15.07
CA MET A 270 7.11 5.01 -15.28
C MET A 270 6.34 5.40 -16.53
N ARG A 271 6.02 4.40 -17.36
CA ARG A 271 5.21 4.60 -18.57
C ARG A 271 3.77 4.22 -18.30
N MET A 272 2.85 5.11 -18.67
CA MET A 272 1.43 5.00 -18.36
C MET A 272 0.57 4.64 -19.58
N GLY A 273 1.19 4.46 -20.75
CA GLY A 273 0.52 4.19 -22.01
C GLY A 273 0.17 5.46 -22.78
N GLU A 274 -0.19 5.29 -24.06
CA GLU A 274 -0.65 6.37 -24.95
C GLU A 274 0.35 7.55 -25.03
N GLY A 275 1.64 7.24 -24.96
CA GLY A 275 2.68 8.27 -24.96
C GLY A 275 2.94 8.93 -23.60
N ARG A 276 2.06 8.75 -22.62
CA ARG A 276 2.19 9.34 -21.28
C ARG A 276 3.31 8.67 -20.48
N GLU A 277 4.13 9.50 -19.86
CA GLU A 277 5.25 9.11 -19.03
C GLU A 277 5.30 10.02 -17.80
N VAL A 278 5.69 9.47 -16.65
CA VAL A 278 5.92 10.26 -15.44
C VAL A 278 7.33 9.95 -14.91
N LEU A 279 8.04 11.00 -14.50
CA LEU A 279 9.28 10.87 -13.74
C LEU A 279 9.03 11.24 -12.28
N SER A 280 9.73 10.57 -11.36
CA SER A 280 9.76 11.00 -9.97
C SER A 280 11.09 10.63 -9.31
N PRO A 281 11.61 11.46 -8.37
CA PRO A 281 12.68 11.03 -7.49
C PRO A 281 12.22 9.98 -6.47
N SER A 282 10.91 9.79 -6.29
CA SER A 282 10.32 8.90 -5.30
C SER A 282 9.61 7.72 -5.94
N THR A 283 10.06 6.50 -5.65
CA THR A 283 9.36 5.27 -6.05
C THR A 283 7.98 5.19 -5.41
N ALA A 284 7.80 5.74 -4.20
CA ALA A 284 6.50 5.81 -3.54
C ALA A 284 5.50 6.69 -4.29
N ALA A 285 5.96 7.75 -4.98
CA ALA A 285 5.09 8.56 -5.82
C ALA A 285 4.65 7.79 -7.08
N LEU A 286 5.55 7.05 -7.73
CA LEU A 286 5.18 6.20 -8.86
C LEU A 286 4.17 5.12 -8.46
N VAL A 287 4.36 4.52 -7.28
CA VAL A 287 3.41 3.57 -6.73
C VAL A 287 2.06 4.23 -6.49
N ALA A 288 2.01 5.42 -5.89
CA ALA A 288 0.76 6.13 -5.67
C ALA A 288 0.03 6.40 -6.99
N VAL A 289 0.76 6.74 -8.06
CA VAL A 289 0.20 6.85 -9.42
C VAL A 289 -0.36 5.50 -9.91
N ALA A 290 0.40 4.40 -9.75
CA ALA A 290 -0.06 3.06 -10.14
C ALA A 290 -1.29 2.60 -9.33
N GLU A 291 -1.41 3.01 -8.07
CA GLU A 291 -2.60 2.82 -7.22
C GLU A 291 -3.79 3.72 -7.61
N GLY A 292 -3.65 4.55 -8.64
CA GLY A 292 -4.69 5.50 -9.07
C GLY A 292 -4.84 6.71 -8.15
N GLU A 293 -3.87 6.95 -7.27
CA GLU A 293 -3.86 8.03 -6.27
C GLU A 293 -5.14 8.09 -5.43
N THR A 294 -5.69 6.92 -5.12
CA THR A 294 -6.95 6.75 -4.37
C THR A 294 -6.87 7.27 -2.94
N TRP A 295 -5.65 7.35 -2.38
CA TRP A 295 -5.35 7.97 -1.10
C TRP A 295 -4.38 9.13 -1.25
N VAL A 296 -4.74 10.28 -0.71
CA VAL A 296 -4.05 11.56 -0.87
C VAL A 296 -3.66 12.15 0.47
N LYS A 297 -2.65 13.02 0.46
CA LYS A 297 -2.27 13.79 1.64
C LYS A 297 -2.83 15.21 1.53
N THR A 298 -3.38 15.75 2.61
CA THR A 298 -3.90 17.13 2.62
C THR A 298 -2.77 18.14 2.82
N THR A 299 -2.83 19.28 2.13
CA THR A 299 -1.77 20.30 2.18
C THR A 299 -1.66 20.91 3.58
N SER A 300 -2.79 21.29 4.17
CA SER A 300 -2.85 22.09 5.41
C SER A 300 -2.47 21.33 6.68
N ARG A 301 -2.86 20.05 6.78
CA ARG A 301 -2.70 19.24 8.00
C ARG A 301 -1.90 17.96 7.77
N GLN A 302 -1.49 17.68 6.54
CA GLN A 302 -0.70 16.49 6.19
C GLN A 302 -1.41 15.18 6.53
N VAL A 303 -2.74 15.20 6.61
CA VAL A 303 -3.60 14.05 6.92
C VAL A 303 -3.77 13.21 5.66
N ARG A 304 -3.74 11.89 5.81
CA ARG A 304 -4.00 10.91 4.75
C ARG A 304 -5.48 10.54 4.73
N LEU A 305 -6.12 10.72 3.57
CA LEU A 305 -7.55 10.45 3.37
C LEU A 305 -7.78 9.78 2.01
N PRO A 306 -8.89 9.04 1.85
CA PRO A 306 -9.39 8.71 0.52
C PRO A 306 -9.60 9.99 -0.29
N ARG A 307 -9.22 9.98 -1.57
CA ARG A 307 -9.37 11.13 -2.46
C ARG A 307 -10.82 11.62 -2.52
N ALA A 308 -11.78 10.69 -2.61
CA ALA A 308 -13.20 11.01 -2.61
C ALA A 308 -13.62 11.77 -1.35
N LEU A 309 -13.10 11.37 -0.19
CA LEU A 309 -13.42 12.01 1.09
C LEU A 309 -12.75 13.38 1.23
N ALA A 310 -11.49 13.52 0.80
CA ALA A 310 -10.82 14.81 0.75
C ALA A 310 -11.58 15.81 -0.14
N ALA A 311 -12.09 15.35 -1.30
CA ALA A 311 -12.93 16.15 -2.19
C ALA A 311 -14.28 16.51 -1.56
N GLU A 312 -14.96 15.55 -0.91
CA GLU A 312 -16.22 15.78 -0.18
C GLU A 312 -16.05 16.85 0.90
N TRP A 313 -14.92 16.86 1.60
CA TRP A 313 -14.61 17.82 2.67
C TRP A 313 -14.00 19.14 2.14
N GLY A 314 -13.84 19.30 0.83
CA GLY A 314 -13.25 20.50 0.24
C GLY A 314 -11.81 20.76 0.67
N LEU A 315 -11.03 19.70 0.91
CA LEU A 315 -9.65 19.80 1.36
C LEU A 315 -8.69 19.82 0.17
N GLU A 316 -7.75 20.77 0.19
CA GLU A 316 -6.65 20.79 -0.78
C GLU A 316 -5.68 19.63 -0.53
N THR A 317 -5.24 18.99 -1.61
CA THR A 317 -4.34 17.84 -1.58
C THR A 317 -2.97 18.18 -2.12
N GLU A 318 -1.94 17.64 -1.49
CA GLU A 318 -0.56 17.71 -1.96
C GLU A 318 -0.44 17.00 -3.31
N GLN A 319 0.25 17.64 -4.25
CA GLN A 319 0.59 17.03 -5.53
C GLN A 319 1.77 16.06 -5.33
N LEU A 320 1.72 14.92 -6.00
CA LEU A 320 2.86 14.01 -6.02
C LEU A 320 4.07 14.69 -6.68
N PRO A 321 5.31 14.41 -6.24
CA PRO A 321 6.52 14.97 -6.83
C PRO A 321 6.81 14.32 -8.19
N LEU A 322 5.95 14.59 -9.17
CA LEU A 322 6.03 14.11 -10.53
C LEU A 322 6.59 15.21 -11.42
N GLU A 323 7.47 14.83 -12.35
CA GLU A 323 8.05 15.72 -13.34
C GLU A 323 7.71 15.22 -14.74
N GLU A 324 7.49 16.15 -15.66
CA GLU A 324 7.40 15.84 -17.08
C GLU A 324 8.77 15.47 -17.63
N VAL A 325 8.81 14.43 -18.48
CA VAL A 325 10.06 13.92 -19.07
C VAL A 325 10.81 15.00 -19.85
N GLY A 326 10.10 15.85 -20.59
CA GLY A 326 10.70 16.96 -21.35
C GLY A 326 11.41 17.97 -20.45
N VAL A 327 10.77 18.36 -19.33
CA VAL A 327 11.32 19.30 -18.35
C VAL A 327 12.57 18.70 -17.69
N TRP A 328 12.48 17.45 -17.23
CA TRP A 328 13.61 16.78 -16.59
C TRP A 328 14.81 16.64 -17.54
N ARG A 329 14.57 16.25 -18.81
CA ARG A 329 15.63 16.09 -19.81
C ARG A 329 16.29 17.42 -20.18
N ALA A 330 15.52 18.50 -20.24
CA ALA A 330 16.06 19.84 -20.47
C ALA A 330 16.98 20.29 -19.32
N ALA A 331 16.62 19.96 -18.08
CA ALA A 331 17.46 20.22 -16.90
C ALA A 331 18.68 19.28 -16.81
N ASN A 332 18.61 18.08 -17.40
CA ASN A 332 19.62 17.03 -17.28
C ASN A 332 20.10 16.48 -18.65
N PRO A 333 20.58 17.32 -19.59
CA PRO A 333 20.82 16.91 -20.98
C PRO A 333 21.93 15.87 -21.15
N LYS A 334 22.83 15.75 -20.17
CA LYS A 334 23.92 14.75 -20.16
C LYS A 334 23.47 13.39 -19.61
N LYS A 335 22.25 13.29 -19.08
CA LYS A 335 21.69 12.06 -18.52
C LYS A 335 20.79 11.44 -19.58
N MET A 336 21.21 10.29 -20.11
CA MET A 336 20.42 9.53 -21.06
C MET A 336 20.36 8.09 -20.59
N HIS A 337 19.14 7.62 -20.29
CA HIS A 337 18.89 6.22 -20.00
C HIS A 337 19.03 5.39 -21.29
N LEU A 338 19.48 4.14 -21.17
CA LEU A 338 19.71 3.25 -22.31
C LEU A 338 18.44 3.05 -23.14
N LEU A 339 17.28 2.91 -22.48
CA LEU A 339 15.96 2.83 -23.15
C LEU A 339 15.76 3.97 -24.14
N TRP A 340 15.90 5.23 -23.68
CA TRP A 340 15.68 6.40 -24.55
C TRP A 340 16.71 6.48 -25.68
N TYR A 341 17.94 6.04 -25.44
CA TYR A 341 18.95 5.97 -26.49
C TYR A 341 18.54 4.96 -27.57
N ASN A 342 18.14 3.76 -27.17
CA ASN A 342 17.71 2.71 -28.08
C ASN A 342 16.47 3.12 -28.86
N GLU A 343 15.50 3.79 -28.23
CA GLU A 343 14.31 4.34 -28.89
C GLU A 343 14.65 5.44 -29.89
N ALA A 344 15.61 6.31 -29.56
CA ALA A 344 16.08 7.33 -30.49
C ALA A 344 16.79 6.71 -31.71
N LEU A 345 17.55 5.64 -31.50
CA LEU A 345 18.19 4.90 -32.60
C LEU A 345 17.20 4.13 -33.47
N SER A 346 16.20 3.50 -32.85
CA SER A 346 15.22 2.68 -33.55
C SER A 346 14.11 3.51 -34.21
N GLY A 347 13.88 4.74 -33.74
CA GLY A 347 12.77 5.58 -34.17
C GLY A 347 11.41 5.11 -33.68
N VAL A 348 11.36 4.12 -32.78
CA VAL A 348 10.12 3.56 -32.22
C VAL A 348 10.20 3.48 -30.70
N ARG A 349 9.04 3.57 -30.03
CA ARG A 349 8.94 3.34 -28.58
C ARG A 349 9.12 1.85 -28.32
N LEU A 350 10.13 1.46 -27.55
CA LEU A 350 10.51 0.05 -27.35
C LEU A 350 9.83 -0.59 -26.14
N LEU A 351 9.28 0.21 -25.24
CA LEU A 351 8.65 -0.25 -24.01
C LEU A 351 7.42 0.61 -23.71
N ASP A 352 6.28 0.04 -23.36
CA ASP A 352 5.12 0.82 -22.93
C ASP A 352 4.28 0.04 -21.92
N SER A 353 3.31 0.70 -21.31
CA SER A 353 2.34 0.00 -20.46
C SER A 353 1.50 -0.98 -21.28
N GLU A 354 1.01 -2.02 -20.63
CA GLU A 354 0.16 -3.03 -21.24
C GLU A 354 -1.15 -3.15 -20.44
N THR A 355 -2.28 -3.21 -21.13
CA THR A 355 -3.56 -3.61 -20.51
C THR A 355 -3.76 -5.10 -20.75
N ARG A 356 -3.98 -5.86 -19.67
CA ARG A 356 -4.26 -7.29 -19.72
C ARG A 356 -5.72 -7.55 -19.36
N SER A 357 -6.29 -8.61 -19.93
CA SER A 357 -7.66 -9.03 -19.70
C SER A 357 -7.78 -10.54 -19.89
N GLY A 358 -8.96 -11.11 -19.61
CA GLY A 358 -9.18 -12.55 -19.72
C GLY A 358 -8.30 -13.31 -18.72
N ASP A 359 -7.71 -14.43 -19.12
CA ASP A 359 -6.88 -15.25 -18.22
C ASP A 359 -5.54 -14.57 -17.84
N ALA A 360 -5.11 -13.57 -18.61
CA ALA A 360 -3.85 -12.87 -18.39
C ALA A 360 -3.95 -11.70 -17.41
N TYR A 361 -5.14 -11.33 -16.91
CA TYR A 361 -5.30 -10.13 -16.07
C TYR A 361 -4.61 -10.23 -14.70
N LEU A 362 -4.29 -11.44 -14.24
CA LEU A 362 -3.44 -11.65 -13.04
C LEU A 362 -1.99 -12.01 -13.39
N SER A 363 -1.62 -11.95 -14.67
CA SER A 363 -0.25 -12.20 -15.10
C SER A 363 0.70 -11.19 -14.46
N ARG A 364 1.78 -11.72 -13.90
CA ARG A 364 2.87 -10.95 -13.32
C ARG A 364 4.06 -10.83 -14.26
N GLU A 365 3.96 -11.34 -15.49
CA GLU A 365 5.08 -11.32 -16.43
C GLU A 365 5.62 -9.89 -16.58
N PRO A 366 6.94 -9.68 -16.39
CA PRO A 366 7.55 -8.38 -16.54
C PRO A 366 7.39 -7.92 -17.99
N LEU A 367 7.24 -6.62 -18.18
CA LEU A 367 7.25 -6.03 -19.50
C LEU A 367 8.68 -6.03 -20.05
N VAL A 368 8.81 -6.49 -21.29
CA VAL A 368 10.08 -6.64 -21.98
C VAL A 368 10.16 -5.62 -23.11
N GLU A 369 11.34 -5.02 -23.28
CA GLU A 369 11.65 -4.23 -24.47
C GLU A 369 11.36 -5.02 -25.75
N MET A 370 10.63 -4.40 -26.68
CA MET A 370 10.42 -4.95 -28.00
C MET A 370 11.77 -5.11 -28.71
N THR A 371 12.11 -6.36 -29.04
CA THR A 371 13.29 -6.63 -29.87
C THR A 371 12.90 -6.46 -31.32
N LEU A 372 13.51 -5.51 -32.01
CA LEU A 372 13.38 -5.40 -33.47
C LEU A 372 14.11 -6.60 -34.11
N VAL A 373 13.35 -7.58 -34.58
CA VAL A 373 13.89 -8.63 -35.44
C VAL A 373 14.15 -8.00 -36.80
N GLY A 374 15.42 -7.77 -37.11
CA GLY A 374 15.89 -7.22 -38.39
C GLY A 374 15.79 -8.21 -39.53
#